data_AF-A0A7Z0RT24-F1
#
_entry.id   AF-A0A7Z0RT24-F1
#
_cell.length_a   1.000
_cell.length_b   1.000
_cell.length_c   1.000
_cell.angle_alpha   90.00
_cell.angle_beta   90.00
_cell.angle_gamma   90.00
#
_symmetry.space_group_name_H-M   'P 1'
#
loop_
_entity.id
_entity.type
_entity.pdbx_description
1 polymer ?
#
loop_
_entity_poly.entity_id
_entity_poly.type
_entity_poly.pdbx_seq_one_letter_code
_entity_poly.pdbx_strand_id
1 'polypeptide(L)'
;MTKKKILCILFLLIFFNSKDSNANYKQFFTPLDSFYIQPDNYKLSVPIFSQLYPDFIPMGCECVSINMALSYSGIDTNVNNFIKDIPTVFDPRKGFMGDMYSIKYYNGTVPTIWPEALIDRVQSYKSNSYVGSKLTLEDIERELLFGNPVLVWYSWEPVNIAILTDSEPLYSSSGLHAVLVVGYDNQNWYINDPSLGERKLDKKTFYSKYEAYGSKSLVIR
;
A
#
# COMPACT_ATOMS: atom_id res chain seq x y z
N MET A 1 20.07 5.63 34.25
CA MET A 1 20.67 4.46 33.58
C MET A 1 19.79 3.25 33.82
N THR A 2 18.92 2.91 32.89
CA THR A 2 18.03 1.74 33.00
C THR A 2 18.40 0.79 31.86
N LYS A 3 18.99 -0.35 32.20
CA LYS A 3 19.40 -1.40 31.26
C LYS A 3 18.17 -1.93 30.54
N LYS A 4 18.00 -1.65 29.23
CA LYS A 4 17.00 -2.35 28.40
C LYS A 4 17.61 -3.67 27.94
N LYS A 5 16.97 -4.77 28.33
CA LYS A 5 17.33 -6.16 28.00
C LYS A 5 17.21 -6.36 26.49
N ILE A 6 18.22 -6.98 25.88
CA ILE A 6 18.22 -7.42 24.48
C ILE A 6 17.58 -8.81 24.44
N LEU A 7 16.58 -9.02 23.59
CA LEU A 7 16.01 -10.34 23.30
C LEU A 7 16.27 -10.67 21.82
N CYS A 8 17.08 -11.71 21.58
CA CYS A 8 17.34 -12.24 20.24
C CYS A 8 16.11 -13.01 19.72
N ILE A 9 15.77 -12.79 18.46
CA ILE A 9 14.67 -13.47 17.77
C ILE A 9 15.22 -14.72 17.07
N LEU A 10 14.65 -15.90 17.37
CA LEU A 10 14.76 -17.10 16.53
C LEU A 10 13.39 -17.35 15.90
N PHE A 11 13.28 -17.30 14.57
CA PHE A 11 12.06 -17.69 13.86
C PHE A 11 12.12 -19.19 13.55
N LEU A 12 11.26 -19.99 14.17
CA LEU A 12 11.01 -21.38 13.77
C LEU A 12 9.81 -21.40 12.79
N LEU A 13 10.09 -21.64 11.51
CA LEU A 13 9.07 -22.03 10.53
C LEU A 13 8.80 -23.52 10.69
N ILE A 14 7.62 -23.88 11.19
CA ILE A 14 7.16 -25.27 11.23
C ILE A 14 6.27 -25.52 10.01
N PHE A 15 6.76 -26.30 9.05
CA PHE A 15 5.93 -26.87 8.00
C PHE A 15 5.44 -28.25 8.44
N PHE A 16 4.14 -28.47 8.55
CA PHE A 16 3.56 -29.81 8.65
C PHE A 16 2.84 -30.18 7.36
N ASN A 17 3.27 -31.30 6.79
CA ASN A 17 2.72 -31.95 5.61
C ASN A 17 2.01 -33.22 6.10
N SER A 18 0.70 -33.37 5.89
CA SER A 18 0.07 -34.69 5.94
C SER A 18 -1.20 -34.75 5.09
N LYS A 19 -1.14 -35.66 4.11
CA LYS A 19 -2.27 -36.25 3.40
C LYS A 19 -3.23 -36.90 4.41
N ASP A 20 -4.38 -36.30 4.68
CA ASP A 20 -5.55 -37.01 5.17
C ASP A 20 -6.81 -36.17 4.92
N SER A 21 -7.70 -36.68 4.08
CA SER A 21 -9.01 -36.08 3.79
C SER A 21 -9.98 -36.40 4.94
N ASN A 22 -10.47 -35.37 5.63
CA ASN A 22 -11.48 -35.38 6.71
C ASN A 22 -11.00 -35.14 8.15
N ALA A 23 -9.99 -34.30 8.36
CA ALA A 23 -9.82 -33.64 9.66
C ALA A 23 -10.30 -32.18 9.60
N ASN A 24 -11.17 -31.79 10.53
CA ASN A 24 -11.53 -30.39 10.76
C ASN A 24 -10.31 -29.65 11.32
N TYR A 25 -9.52 -29.04 10.44
CA TYR A 25 -8.37 -28.23 10.83
C TYR A 25 -8.81 -26.85 11.34
N LYS A 26 -9.40 -26.80 12.54
CA LYS A 26 -9.25 -25.62 13.38
C LYS A 26 -7.79 -25.60 13.81
N GLN A 27 -6.97 -24.82 13.12
CA GLN A 27 -5.60 -24.55 13.52
C GLN A 27 -5.65 -23.84 14.88
N PHE A 28 -5.38 -24.59 15.93
CA PHE A 28 -5.24 -24.10 17.29
C PHE A 28 -3.99 -23.21 17.34
N PHE A 29 -4.17 -21.90 17.28
CA PHE A 29 -3.19 -20.97 17.80
C PHE A 29 -3.20 -21.13 19.33
N THR A 30 -2.23 -21.84 19.89
CA THR A 30 -1.92 -21.69 21.31
C THR A 30 -1.37 -20.30 21.52
N PRO A 31 -1.90 -19.48 22.45
CA PRO A 31 -1.32 -18.19 22.76
C PRO A 31 -0.01 -18.43 23.51
N LEU A 32 1.10 -18.36 22.80
CA LEU A 32 2.33 -17.90 23.44
C LEU A 32 2.17 -16.38 23.52
N ASP A 33 1.62 -15.90 24.64
CA ASP A 33 1.68 -14.49 25.04
C ASP A 33 3.14 -14.11 25.31
N SER A 34 3.98 -14.11 24.27
CA SER A 34 5.16 -13.28 24.26
C SER A 34 4.66 -11.86 24.04
N PHE A 35 4.80 -11.04 25.07
CA PHE A 35 4.58 -9.60 25.01
C PHE A 35 5.46 -9.02 23.87
N TYR A 36 4.91 -8.94 22.66
CA TYR A 36 5.57 -8.32 21.53
C TYR A 36 5.60 -6.82 21.82
N ILE A 37 6.73 -6.32 22.30
CA ILE A 37 6.95 -4.88 22.37
C ILE A 37 7.19 -4.44 20.93
N GLN A 38 6.13 -3.97 20.29
CA GLN A 38 6.23 -3.32 19.01
C GLN A 38 7.12 -2.08 19.17
N PRO A 39 8.15 -1.89 18.33
CA PRO A 39 9.01 -0.72 18.50
C PRO A 39 8.20 0.55 18.23
N ASP A 40 8.44 1.57 19.06
CA ASP A 40 7.82 2.90 18.96
C ASP A 40 8.12 3.63 17.64
N ASN A 41 9.13 3.16 16.90
CA ASN A 41 9.46 3.65 15.58
C ASN A 41 10.12 2.56 14.74
N TYR A 42 9.88 2.60 13.44
CA TYR A 42 10.49 1.73 12.46
C TYR A 42 10.41 2.37 11.07
N LYS A 43 11.47 2.27 10.25
CA LYS A 43 11.46 2.79 8.88
C LYS A 43 12.26 1.87 7.96
N LEU A 44 11.62 1.45 6.88
CA LEU A 44 12.23 0.73 5.76
C LEU A 44 13.08 1.68 4.92
N SER A 45 14.22 1.19 4.43
CA SER A 45 15.10 1.94 3.52
C SER A 45 14.67 1.77 2.06
N VAL A 46 13.46 2.25 1.74
CA VAL A 46 12.88 2.19 0.39
C VAL A 46 13.42 3.33 -0.48
N PRO A 47 13.92 3.08 -1.71
CA PRO A 47 14.34 4.14 -2.60
C PRO A 47 13.17 5.04 -2.99
N ILE A 48 13.45 6.33 -3.22
CA ILE A 48 12.47 7.32 -3.65
C ILE A 48 12.55 7.50 -5.17
N PHE A 49 11.42 7.42 -5.85
CA PHE A 49 11.28 7.72 -7.27
C PHE A 49 10.20 8.78 -7.46
N SER A 50 10.41 9.70 -8.40
CA SER A 50 9.43 10.74 -8.71
C SER A 50 8.56 10.33 -9.90
N GLN A 51 7.28 10.69 -9.85
CA GLN A 51 6.36 10.60 -10.99
C GLN A 51 6.51 11.79 -11.96
N LEU A 52 7.35 12.77 -11.64
CA LEU A 52 7.55 13.97 -12.45
C LEU A 52 8.89 13.96 -13.21
N TYR A 53 9.82 13.08 -12.83
CA TYR A 53 11.13 12.93 -13.46
C TYR A 53 11.80 11.59 -13.09
N PRO A 54 12.69 11.04 -13.94
CA PRO A 54 12.99 11.49 -15.31
C PRO A 54 11.84 11.22 -16.29
N ASP A 55 11.03 10.20 -16.02
CA ASP A 55 9.82 9.91 -16.77
C ASP A 55 8.66 10.77 -16.21
N PHE A 56 8.02 11.55 -17.08
CA PHE A 56 6.91 12.42 -16.69
C PHE A 56 5.58 11.64 -16.74
N ILE A 57 5.17 11.12 -15.58
CA ILE A 57 3.95 10.33 -15.36
C ILE A 57 3.10 11.04 -14.29
N PRO A 58 2.59 12.25 -14.56
CA PRO A 58 2.03 13.14 -13.55
C PRO A 58 0.80 12.60 -12.82
N MET A 59 0.16 11.55 -13.33
CA MET A 59 -0.96 10.87 -12.68
C MET A 59 -0.62 9.44 -12.23
N GLY A 60 0.66 9.06 -12.23
CA GLY A 60 1.13 7.70 -11.96
C GLY A 60 1.47 7.41 -10.50
N CYS A 61 0.83 8.08 -9.52
CA CYS A 61 1.21 7.98 -8.11
C CYS A 61 1.24 6.53 -7.60
N GLU A 62 0.23 5.72 -7.94
CA GLU A 62 0.15 4.31 -7.58
C GLU A 62 1.28 3.48 -8.18
N CYS A 63 1.53 3.65 -9.48
CA CYS A 63 2.48 2.84 -10.23
C CYS A 63 3.93 3.16 -9.83
N VAL A 64 4.24 4.43 -9.61
CA VAL A 64 5.56 4.86 -9.12
C VAL A 64 5.78 4.39 -7.69
N SER A 65 4.76 4.46 -6.83
CA SER A 65 4.85 3.92 -5.47
C SER A 65 5.04 2.40 -5.43
N ILE A 66 4.38 1.65 -6.30
CA ILE A 66 4.63 0.21 -6.43
C ILE A 66 6.06 -0.04 -6.93
N ASN A 67 6.55 0.72 -7.91
CA ASN A 67 7.92 0.58 -8.41
C ASN A 67 8.96 0.81 -7.31
N MET A 68 8.73 1.78 -6.41
CA MET A 68 9.58 1.98 -5.22
C MET A 68 9.61 0.74 -4.31
N ALA A 69 8.45 0.15 -4.01
CA ALA A 69 8.33 -1.03 -3.15
C ALA A 69 8.93 -2.30 -3.78
N LEU A 70 8.75 -2.49 -5.08
CA LEU A 70 9.36 -3.60 -5.83
C LEU A 70 10.89 -3.45 -5.88
N SER A 71 11.39 -2.24 -6.13
CA SER A 71 12.83 -1.96 -6.11
C SER A 71 13.44 -2.22 -4.74
N TYR A 72 12.76 -1.84 -3.65
CA TYR A 72 13.17 -2.20 -2.28
C TYR A 72 13.26 -3.71 -2.06
N SER A 73 12.40 -4.48 -2.71
CA SER A 73 12.41 -5.95 -2.66
C SER A 73 13.51 -6.60 -3.52
N GLY A 74 14.39 -5.80 -4.13
CA GLY A 74 15.45 -6.27 -5.03
C GLY A 74 14.94 -6.70 -6.40
N ILE A 75 13.69 -6.37 -6.75
CA ILE A 75 13.12 -6.68 -8.06
C ILE A 75 13.51 -5.56 -9.01
N ASP A 76 14.26 -5.90 -10.07
CA ASP A 76 14.64 -4.97 -11.12
C ASP A 76 13.42 -4.64 -12.00
N THR A 77 12.75 -3.54 -11.66
CA THR A 77 11.63 -3.00 -12.42
C THR A 77 11.83 -1.51 -12.62
N ASN A 78 11.46 -1.07 -13.82
CA ASN A 78 11.21 0.34 -14.09
C ASN A 78 9.69 0.55 -14.20
N VAL A 79 9.27 1.78 -13.94
CA VAL A 79 7.84 2.11 -13.89
C VAL A 79 7.14 1.85 -15.23
N ASN A 80 7.82 2.03 -16.37
CA ASN A 80 7.25 1.81 -17.70
C ASN A 80 6.94 0.33 -17.96
N ASN A 81 7.80 -0.58 -17.50
CA ASN A 81 7.57 -2.02 -17.58
C ASN A 81 6.37 -2.41 -16.73
N PHE A 82 6.23 -1.84 -15.53
CA PHE A 82 5.09 -2.11 -14.67
C PHE A 82 3.77 -1.66 -15.33
N ILE A 83 3.74 -0.44 -15.89
CA ILE A 83 2.54 0.20 -16.47
C ILE A 83 2.06 -0.46 -17.76
N LYS A 84 2.96 -1.02 -18.58
CA LYS A 84 2.66 -1.50 -19.95
C LYS A 84 1.40 -2.34 -20.09
N ASP A 85 1.10 -3.17 -19.10
CA ASP A 85 0.00 -4.13 -19.14
C ASP A 85 -1.20 -3.70 -18.27
N ILE A 86 -1.19 -2.47 -17.75
CA ILE A 86 -2.32 -1.90 -17.00
C ILE A 86 -3.37 -1.40 -18.00
N PRO A 87 -4.61 -1.93 -17.94
CA PRO A 87 -5.67 -1.49 -18.84
C PRO A 87 -6.10 -0.06 -18.52
N THR A 88 -6.32 0.75 -19.56
CA THR A 88 -6.95 2.08 -19.44
C THR A 88 -8.46 1.95 -19.58
N VAL A 89 -9.20 2.25 -18.52
CA VAL A 89 -10.68 2.12 -18.45
C VAL A 89 -11.24 3.19 -17.50
N PHE A 90 -12.52 3.55 -17.62
CA PHE A 90 -13.09 4.57 -16.73
C PHE A 90 -13.32 4.08 -15.29
N ASP A 91 -13.59 2.80 -15.09
CA ASP A 91 -13.83 2.20 -13.76
C ASP A 91 -12.51 1.84 -13.07
N PRO A 92 -12.12 2.51 -11.97
CA PRO A 92 -10.82 2.33 -11.34
C PRO A 92 -10.62 0.93 -10.71
N ARG A 93 -11.70 0.17 -10.52
CA ARG A 93 -11.64 -1.24 -10.06
C ARG A 93 -11.19 -2.20 -11.15
N LYS A 94 -11.16 -1.76 -12.41
CA LYS A 94 -10.85 -2.60 -13.58
C LYS A 94 -9.56 -2.19 -14.29
N GLY A 95 -9.01 -1.02 -13.98
CA GLY A 95 -7.81 -0.48 -14.59
C GLY A 95 -7.63 1.00 -14.27
N PHE A 96 -6.70 1.66 -14.96
CA PHE A 96 -6.39 3.06 -14.72
C PHE A 96 -7.40 3.99 -15.40
N MET A 97 -7.97 4.90 -14.60
CA MET A 97 -8.91 5.92 -15.06
C MET A 97 -8.22 6.94 -15.96
N GLY A 98 -8.40 6.79 -17.27
CA GLY A 98 -7.92 7.79 -18.22
C GLY A 98 -6.44 7.65 -18.55
N ASP A 99 -5.74 8.78 -18.64
CA ASP A 99 -4.34 8.82 -19.07
C ASP A 99 -3.40 9.18 -17.91
N MET A 100 -2.35 8.38 -17.71
CA MET A 100 -1.33 8.60 -16.67
C MET A 100 -0.37 9.76 -17.02
N TYR A 101 -0.25 10.09 -18.31
CA TYR A 101 0.79 10.98 -18.84
C TYR A 101 0.32 12.44 -18.98
N SER A 102 -0.99 12.70 -18.90
CA SER A 102 -1.56 14.04 -19.01
C SER A 102 -2.32 14.45 -17.75
N ILE A 103 -2.16 15.72 -17.35
CA ILE A 103 -2.88 16.28 -16.20
C ILE A 103 -4.31 16.58 -16.63
N LYS A 104 -5.19 15.58 -16.53
CA LYS A 104 -6.61 15.69 -16.88
C LYS A 104 -7.49 15.09 -15.79
N TYR A 105 -8.36 15.92 -15.23
CA TYR A 105 -9.35 15.48 -14.23
C TYR A 105 -10.63 14.98 -14.91
N TYR A 106 -11.27 13.99 -14.31
CA TYR A 106 -12.51 13.40 -14.81
C TYR A 106 -13.66 13.73 -13.84
N ASN A 107 -14.52 14.68 -14.22
CA ASN A 107 -15.57 15.20 -13.33
C ASN A 107 -15.01 15.73 -11.98
N GLY A 108 -13.82 16.35 -11.99
CA GLY A 108 -13.13 16.82 -10.78
C GLY A 108 -12.37 15.72 -10.01
N THR A 109 -12.45 14.46 -10.44
CA THR A 109 -11.66 13.35 -9.87
C THR A 109 -10.25 13.34 -10.44
N VAL A 110 -9.26 13.11 -9.57
CA VAL A 110 -7.88 12.76 -9.96
C VAL A 110 -7.89 11.36 -10.61
N PRO A 111 -7.32 11.18 -11.81
CA PRO A 111 -7.07 9.87 -12.40
C PRO A 111 -6.43 8.89 -11.40
N THR A 112 -6.91 7.65 -11.37
CA THR A 112 -6.47 6.66 -10.38
C THR A 112 -6.72 5.25 -10.89
N ILE A 113 -6.09 4.29 -10.22
CA ILE A 113 -6.39 2.87 -10.29
C ILE A 113 -6.49 2.34 -8.86
N TRP A 114 -7.45 1.46 -8.59
CA TRP A 114 -7.67 0.93 -7.25
C TRP A 114 -6.97 -0.42 -7.01
N PRO A 115 -6.77 -0.83 -5.74
CA PRO A 115 -6.03 -2.04 -5.39
C PRO A 115 -6.46 -3.30 -6.16
N GLU A 116 -7.76 -3.46 -6.37
CA GLU A 116 -8.34 -4.65 -7.01
C GLU A 116 -7.93 -4.80 -8.48
N ALA A 117 -7.66 -3.68 -9.17
CA ALA A 117 -7.17 -3.71 -10.55
C ALA A 117 -5.65 -3.91 -10.65
N LEU A 118 -4.91 -3.65 -9.57
CA LEU A 118 -3.45 -3.73 -9.53
C LEU A 118 -2.92 -5.06 -9.03
N ILE A 119 -3.70 -5.78 -8.21
CA ILE A 119 -3.18 -6.89 -7.41
C ILE A 119 -2.52 -7.98 -8.25
N ASP A 120 -3.15 -8.41 -9.34
CA ASP A 120 -2.61 -9.47 -10.20
C ASP A 120 -1.27 -9.05 -10.83
N ARG A 121 -1.17 -7.78 -11.25
CA ARG A 121 0.07 -7.23 -11.79
C ARG A 121 1.16 -7.20 -10.73
N VAL A 122 0.85 -6.76 -9.51
CA VAL A 122 1.82 -6.77 -8.41
C VAL A 122 2.25 -8.19 -8.05
N GLN A 123 1.32 -9.13 -7.98
CA GLN A 123 1.60 -10.54 -7.67
C GLN A 123 2.46 -11.23 -8.73
N SER A 124 2.44 -10.77 -9.98
CA SER A 124 3.37 -11.26 -11.01
C SER A 124 4.84 -10.93 -10.73
N TYR A 125 5.11 -9.91 -9.89
CA TYR A 125 6.46 -9.57 -9.42
C TYR A 125 6.72 -10.08 -8.00
N LYS A 126 5.71 -10.02 -7.12
CA LYS A 126 5.85 -10.33 -5.69
C LYS A 126 4.59 -11.06 -5.19
N SER A 127 4.60 -12.39 -5.30
CA SER A 127 3.39 -13.23 -5.27
C SER A 127 2.62 -13.26 -3.96
N ASN A 128 3.21 -12.86 -2.84
CA ASN A 128 2.54 -12.85 -1.53
C ASN A 128 1.87 -11.49 -1.23
N SER A 129 1.93 -10.54 -2.17
CA SER A 129 1.26 -9.25 -2.08
C SER A 129 -0.26 -9.45 -2.04
N TYR A 130 -0.97 -8.55 -1.37
CA TYR A 130 -2.43 -8.66 -1.21
C TYR A 130 -3.09 -7.30 -1.06
N VAL A 131 -4.39 -7.23 -1.40
CA VAL A 131 -5.22 -6.05 -1.17
C VAL A 131 -5.46 -5.90 0.33
N GLY A 132 -4.89 -4.84 0.92
CA GLY A 132 -5.01 -4.50 2.33
C GLY A 132 -6.17 -3.56 2.63
N SER A 133 -7.18 -3.48 1.77
CA SER A 133 -8.32 -2.60 2.01
C SER A 133 -8.96 -2.93 3.37
N LYS A 134 -9.11 -1.92 4.23
CA LYS A 134 -9.57 -1.98 5.64
C LYS A 134 -8.53 -2.38 6.70
N LEU A 135 -7.24 -2.47 6.36
CA LEU A 135 -6.20 -2.61 7.39
C LEU A 135 -6.25 -1.41 8.35
N THR A 136 -6.12 -1.67 9.65
CA THR A 136 -5.95 -0.62 10.66
C THR A 136 -4.56 -0.01 10.58
N LEU A 137 -4.32 1.05 11.35
CA LEU A 137 -2.95 1.59 11.49
C LEU A 137 -1.99 0.54 12.04
N GLU A 138 -2.40 -0.20 13.07
CA GLU A 138 -1.59 -1.24 13.71
C GLU A 138 -1.28 -2.38 12.75
N ASP A 139 -2.21 -2.72 11.85
CA ASP A 139 -1.95 -3.70 10.80
C ASP A 139 -0.89 -3.21 9.81
N ILE A 140 -0.94 -1.93 9.41
CA ILE A 140 0.07 -1.31 8.54
C ILE A 140 1.44 -1.32 9.25
N GLU A 141 1.50 -0.96 10.53
CA GLU A 141 2.75 -1.02 11.30
C GLU A 141 3.33 -2.43 11.34
N ARG A 142 2.47 -3.44 11.51
CA ARG A 142 2.88 -4.85 11.51
C ARG A 142 3.46 -5.28 10.18
N GLU A 143 2.84 -4.90 9.06
CA GLU A 143 3.38 -5.19 7.73
C GLU A 143 4.74 -4.53 7.51
N LEU A 144 4.91 -3.28 7.96
CA LEU A 144 6.20 -2.59 7.90
C LEU A 144 7.28 -3.33 8.70
N LEU A 145 6.96 -3.81 9.91
CA LEU A 145 7.89 -4.60 10.73
C LEU A 145 8.28 -5.93 10.08
N PHE A 146 7.42 -6.48 9.24
CA PHE A 146 7.73 -7.65 8.41
C PHE A 146 8.49 -7.33 7.13
N GLY A 147 8.87 -6.06 6.91
CA GLY A 147 9.61 -5.66 5.73
C GLY A 147 8.73 -5.34 4.53
N ASN A 148 7.42 -5.16 4.71
CA ASN A 148 6.48 -4.97 3.60
C ASN A 148 6.02 -3.50 3.54
N PRO A 149 6.45 -2.71 2.55
CA PRO A 149 5.87 -1.40 2.28
C PRO A 149 4.38 -1.51 1.93
N VAL A 150 3.61 -0.49 2.28
CA VAL A 150 2.15 -0.46 2.05
C VAL A 150 1.79 0.75 1.20
N LEU A 151 1.24 0.53 0.01
CA LEU A 151 0.65 1.59 -0.81
C LEU A 151 -0.72 1.95 -0.23
N VAL A 152 -0.98 3.23 -0.01
CA VAL A 152 -2.21 3.73 0.58
C VAL A 152 -2.81 4.83 -0.28
N TRP A 153 -4.12 4.74 -0.51
CA TRP A 153 -4.92 5.82 -1.09
C TRP A 153 -5.59 6.59 0.03
N TYR A 154 -5.55 7.91 -0.07
CA TYR A 154 -6.22 8.80 0.86
C TYR A 154 -6.66 10.07 0.12
N SER A 155 -7.47 10.90 0.78
CA SER A 155 -7.87 12.18 0.19
C SER A 155 -7.72 13.33 1.17
N TRP A 156 -7.08 14.41 0.74
CA TRP A 156 -7.06 15.66 1.52
C TRP A 156 -8.42 16.38 1.48
N GLU A 157 -9.15 16.25 0.38
CA GLU A 157 -10.45 16.85 0.13
C GLU A 157 -11.62 15.87 0.42
N PRO A 158 -12.86 16.35 0.58
CA PRO A 158 -14.03 15.49 0.76
C PRO A 158 -14.22 14.46 -0.35
N VAL A 159 -14.64 13.26 0.02
CA VAL A 159 -14.93 12.15 -0.92
C VAL A 159 -16.40 12.24 -1.34
N ASN A 160 -16.71 13.16 -2.24
CA ASN A 160 -18.07 13.54 -2.62
C ASN A 160 -18.30 13.63 -4.14
N ILE A 161 -17.32 13.21 -4.94
CA ILE A 161 -17.44 13.22 -6.40
C ILE A 161 -17.94 11.86 -6.86
N ALA A 162 -19.16 11.82 -7.43
CA ALA A 162 -19.70 10.59 -8.00
C ALA A 162 -19.01 10.25 -9.33
N ILE A 163 -18.55 9.01 -9.45
CA ILE A 163 -18.09 8.38 -10.69
C ILE A 163 -19.17 7.38 -11.09
N LEU A 164 -19.84 7.66 -12.21
CA LEU A 164 -20.86 6.78 -12.76
C LEU A 164 -20.17 5.74 -13.64
N THR A 165 -20.13 4.50 -13.16
CA THR A 165 -19.63 3.35 -13.93
C THR A 165 -20.81 2.55 -14.50
N ASP A 166 -20.54 1.51 -15.30
CA ASP A 166 -21.58 0.55 -15.74
C ASP A 166 -22.15 -0.29 -14.59
N SER A 167 -21.66 -0.09 -13.37
CA SER A 167 -22.12 -0.74 -12.14
C SER A 167 -22.42 0.33 -11.09
N GLU A 168 -22.51 -0.03 -9.81
CA GLU A 168 -22.82 0.92 -8.74
C GLU A 168 -21.94 2.17 -8.77
N PRO A 169 -22.52 3.36 -8.49
CA PRO A 169 -21.76 4.59 -8.37
C PRO A 169 -20.62 4.45 -7.37
N LEU A 170 -19.46 4.97 -7.76
CA LEU A 170 -18.29 5.09 -6.90
C LEU A 170 -18.15 6.54 -6.44
N TYR A 171 -17.46 6.74 -5.33
CA TYR A 171 -17.14 8.08 -4.85
C TYR A 171 -15.63 8.30 -4.88
N SER A 172 -15.23 9.48 -5.31
CA SER A 172 -13.85 9.94 -5.33
C SER A 172 -13.75 11.38 -4.85
N SER A 173 -12.57 11.97 -5.01
CA SER A 173 -12.23 13.31 -4.54
C SER A 173 -11.26 14.01 -5.48
N SER A 174 -11.31 15.34 -5.47
CA SER A 174 -10.32 16.20 -6.12
C SER A 174 -8.97 16.22 -5.38
N GLY A 175 -8.94 15.76 -4.13
CA GLY A 175 -7.74 15.66 -3.31
C GLY A 175 -7.21 14.24 -3.14
N LEU A 176 -7.65 13.31 -3.99
CA LEU A 176 -7.15 11.93 -4.01
C LEU A 176 -5.64 11.91 -4.29
N HIS A 177 -4.92 11.12 -3.50
CA HIS A 177 -3.51 10.80 -3.76
C HIS A 177 -3.20 9.38 -3.28
N ALA A 178 -2.16 8.78 -3.88
CA ALA A 178 -1.61 7.50 -3.46
C ALA A 178 -0.14 7.66 -3.07
N VAL A 179 0.23 7.12 -1.91
CA VAL A 179 1.59 7.22 -1.37
C VAL A 179 2.06 5.89 -0.80
N LEU A 180 3.37 5.69 -0.79
CA LEU A 180 3.95 4.49 -0.18
C LEU A 180 4.29 4.77 1.29
N VAL A 181 3.63 4.07 2.21
CA VAL A 181 4.00 4.09 3.62
C VAL A 181 5.20 3.17 3.83
N VAL A 182 6.25 3.71 4.45
CA VAL A 182 7.55 3.03 4.60
C VAL A 182 8.03 3.00 6.04
N GLY A 183 7.33 3.64 6.97
CA GLY A 183 7.72 3.65 8.36
C GLY A 183 6.76 4.42 9.25
N TYR A 184 7.00 4.39 10.54
CA TYR A 184 6.25 5.12 11.54
C TYR A 184 7.12 5.50 12.74
N ASP A 185 6.64 6.46 13.52
CA ASP A 185 7.03 6.69 14.92
C ASP A 185 5.77 6.91 15.77
N ASN A 186 5.90 7.24 17.06
CA ASN A 186 4.76 7.45 17.96
C ASN A 186 3.72 8.47 17.45
N GLN A 187 4.11 9.41 16.60
CA GLN A 187 3.25 10.53 16.17
C GLN A 187 3.04 10.56 14.65
N ASN A 188 3.95 9.98 13.87
CA ASN A 188 4.00 10.18 12.43
C ASN A 188 4.07 8.88 11.63
N TRP A 189 3.51 8.93 10.44
CA TRP A 189 3.85 8.04 9.33
C TRP A 189 4.99 8.65 8.52
N TYR A 190 5.93 7.80 8.11
CA TYR A 190 6.94 8.11 7.11
C TYR A 190 6.44 7.57 5.78
N ILE A 191 6.37 8.45 4.79
CA ILE A 191 5.91 8.11 3.45
C ILE A 191 6.95 8.51 2.41
N ASN A 192 6.97 7.75 1.32
CA ASN A 192 7.57 8.13 0.06
C ASN A 192 6.44 8.63 -0.85
N ASP A 193 6.35 9.95 -0.99
CA ASP A 193 5.39 10.61 -1.87
C ASP A 193 5.97 10.69 -3.29
N PRO A 194 5.34 10.06 -4.30
CA PRO A 194 5.86 10.05 -5.66
C PRO A 194 5.89 11.44 -6.32
N SER A 195 5.13 12.42 -5.80
CA SER A 195 5.16 13.81 -6.25
C SER A 195 6.13 14.69 -5.45
N LEU A 196 6.26 14.43 -4.15
CA LEU A 196 6.90 15.37 -3.21
C LEU A 196 8.15 14.83 -2.49
N GLY A 197 8.52 13.56 -2.71
CA GLY A 197 9.65 12.93 -2.04
C GLY A 197 9.31 12.37 -0.65
N GLU A 198 10.33 12.24 0.20
CA GLU A 198 10.11 11.76 1.58
C GLU A 198 9.32 12.78 2.41
N ARG A 199 8.26 12.33 3.08
CA ARG A 199 7.42 13.17 3.94
C ARG A 199 7.09 12.47 5.25
N LYS A 200 6.73 13.28 6.24
CA LYS A 200 6.12 12.85 7.49
C LYS A 200 4.70 13.37 7.57
N LEU A 201 3.77 12.50 7.96
CA LEU A 201 2.37 12.86 8.17
C LEU A 201 1.95 12.47 9.58
N ASP A 202 1.18 13.34 10.26
CA ASP A 202 0.58 13.01 11.56
C ASP A 202 -0.33 11.77 11.43
N LYS A 203 -0.18 10.83 12.37
CA LYS A 203 -0.86 9.53 12.33
C LYS A 203 -2.38 9.66 12.30
N LYS A 204 -2.94 10.51 13.15
CA LYS A 204 -4.40 10.68 13.29
C LYS A 204 -4.98 11.33 12.04
N THR A 205 -4.32 12.36 11.56
CA THR A 205 -4.72 13.08 10.34
C THR A 205 -4.69 12.14 9.16
N PHE A 206 -3.57 11.43 8.93
CA PHE A 206 -3.45 10.46 7.86
C PHE A 206 -4.54 9.38 7.92
N TYR A 207 -4.78 8.80 9.09
CA TYR A 207 -5.83 7.78 9.27
C TYR A 207 -7.20 8.30 8.90
N SER A 208 -7.57 9.50 9.34
CA SER A 208 -8.87 10.08 8.99
C SER A 208 -9.06 10.26 7.48
N LYS A 209 -7.98 10.61 6.76
CA LYS A 209 -8.02 10.78 5.29
C LYS A 209 -8.03 9.46 4.54
N TYR A 210 -7.33 8.46 5.06
CA TYR A 210 -7.34 7.08 4.57
C TYR A 210 -8.72 6.43 4.76
N GLU A 211 -9.29 6.52 5.97
CA GLU A 211 -10.66 6.04 6.26
C GLU A 211 -11.71 6.74 5.41
N ALA A 212 -11.62 8.07 5.25
CA ALA A 212 -12.55 8.83 4.43
C ALA A 212 -12.57 8.34 2.97
N TYR A 213 -11.45 7.85 2.44
CA TYR A 213 -11.35 7.27 1.10
C TYR A 213 -11.63 5.75 1.05
N GLY A 214 -12.22 5.20 2.11
CA GLY A 214 -12.64 3.80 2.18
C GLY A 214 -11.52 2.83 2.55
N SER A 215 -10.46 3.32 3.21
CA SER A 215 -9.35 2.52 3.73
C SER A 215 -8.70 1.64 2.66
N LYS A 216 -8.48 2.17 1.45
CA LYS A 216 -7.89 1.41 0.34
C LYS A 216 -6.37 1.31 0.48
N SER A 217 -5.84 0.08 0.46
CA SER A 217 -4.40 -0.14 0.48
C SER A 217 -3.98 -1.42 -0.25
N LEU A 218 -2.70 -1.51 -0.58
CA LEU A 218 -2.08 -2.65 -1.23
C LEU A 218 -0.74 -2.95 -0.55
N VAL A 219 -0.61 -4.14 0.01
CA VAL A 219 0.60 -4.56 0.73
C VAL A 219 1.53 -5.29 -0.25
N ILE A 220 2.78 -4.85 -0.32
CA ILE A 220 3.78 -5.36 -1.26
C ILE A 220 4.68 -6.36 -0.52
N ARG A 221 4.34 -7.66 -0.59
CA ARG A 221 4.89 -8.75 0.25
C ARG A 221 5.44 -9.92 -0.55
#